data_AF-A0A1K0IZS5-F1
#
_entry.id   AF-A0A1K0IZS5-F1
#
_cell.length_a   1.000
_cell.length_b   1.000
_cell.length_c   1.000
_cell.angle_alpha   90.00
_cell.angle_beta   90.00
_cell.angle_gamma   90.00
#
_symmetry.space_group_name_H-M   'P 1'
#
loop_
_entity.id
_entity.type
_entity.pdbx_description
1 polymer ?
#
loop_
_entity_poly.entity_id
_entity_poly.type
_entity_poly.pdbx_seq_one_letter_code
_entity_poly.pdbx_strand_id
1 'polypeptide(L)'
;MAMFDFLVGLQLNWIGLCLKIEVSEHLNPKRVQFGTRLKKLRPLLQQYFESAGATAQDEFSQWCHRAEEARAMRNDYVHGRWGVPAKRQFNSEGYAVEGHWLLGFVPLHWDLSGQSDIQEKLMTMEEFAADVDACERLLQEYRALSDRYERFVVLRPR
;
A
#
# COMPACT_ATOMS: atom_id res chain seq x y z
N MET A 1 0.18 8.41 3.45
CA MET A 1 1.36 7.79 2.77
C MET A 1 2.72 8.23 3.30
N ALA A 2 3.03 9.52 3.52
CA ALA A 2 4.32 9.92 4.10
C ALA A 2 4.59 9.27 5.47
N MET A 3 3.55 9.16 6.32
CA MET A 3 3.61 8.42 7.58
C MET A 3 3.88 6.92 7.37
N PHE A 4 3.27 6.30 6.37
CA PHE A 4 3.49 4.88 6.07
C PHE A 4 4.93 4.63 5.62
N ASP A 5 5.44 5.48 4.73
CA ASP A 5 6.82 5.43 4.27
C ASP A 5 7.83 5.59 5.42
N PHE A 6 7.58 6.57 6.30
CA PHE A 6 8.37 6.77 7.52
C PHE A 6 8.38 5.52 8.40
N LEU A 7 7.21 4.92 8.66
CA LEU A 7 7.09 3.73 9.50
C LEU A 7 7.77 2.51 8.87
N VAL A 8 7.67 2.32 7.55
CA VAL A 8 8.43 1.28 6.84
C VAL A 8 9.93 1.50 6.99
N GLY A 9 10.42 2.74 6.90
CA GLY A 9 11.82 3.07 7.16
C GLY A 9 12.26 2.74 8.59
N LEU A 10 11.42 3.05 9.58
CA LEU A 10 11.67 2.73 10.99
C LEU A 10 11.76 1.22 11.22
N GLN A 11 10.81 0.46 10.67
CA GLN A 11 10.78 -1.00 10.77
C GLN A 11 11.97 -1.64 10.07
N LEU A 12 12.32 -1.13 8.89
CA LEU A 12 13.49 -1.58 8.15
C LEU A 12 14.78 -1.40 8.96
N ASN A 13 14.95 -0.24 9.60
CA ASN A 13 16.09 0.03 10.47
C ASN A 13 16.10 -0.93 11.68
N TRP A 14 14.97 -1.08 12.36
CA TRP A 14 14.87 -1.89 13.57
C TRP A 14 15.15 -3.38 13.29
N ILE A 15 14.50 -3.96 12.28
CA ILE A 15 14.72 -5.36 11.90
C ILE A 15 16.15 -5.56 11.36
N GLY A 16 16.67 -4.60 10.59
CA GLY A 16 18.05 -4.62 10.12
C GLY A 16 19.05 -4.73 11.27
N LEU A 17 18.83 -3.98 12.37
CA LEU A 17 19.64 -4.08 13.57
C LEU A 17 19.50 -5.45 14.25
N CYS A 18 18.27 -5.95 14.44
CA CYS A 18 18.02 -7.26 15.05
C CYS A 18 18.68 -8.41 14.28
N LEU A 19 18.64 -8.37 12.95
CA LEU A 19 19.20 -9.39 12.06
C LEU A 19 20.68 -9.16 11.71
N LYS A 20 21.28 -8.04 12.17
CA LYS A 20 22.64 -7.59 11.78
C LYS A 20 22.80 -7.48 10.25
N ILE A 21 21.78 -6.95 9.57
CA ILE A 21 21.77 -6.72 8.13
C ILE A 21 21.88 -5.22 7.87
N GLU A 22 22.85 -4.85 7.03
CA GLU A 22 23.04 -3.47 6.61
C GLU A 22 21.88 -2.99 5.74
N VAL A 23 21.25 -1.88 6.17
CA VAL A 23 20.08 -1.28 5.49
C VAL A 23 20.22 0.23 5.28
N SER A 24 21.33 0.86 5.68
CA SER A 24 21.50 2.32 5.68
C SER A 24 21.21 2.97 4.33
N GLU A 25 21.58 2.31 3.22
CA GLU A 25 21.32 2.79 1.86
C GLU A 25 19.81 2.99 1.59
N HIS A 26 18.93 2.24 2.27
CA HIS A 26 17.48 2.27 2.11
C HIS A 26 16.79 3.26 3.06
N LEU A 27 17.48 3.78 4.08
CA LEU A 27 16.88 4.62 5.14
C LEU A 27 16.71 6.09 4.73
N ASN A 28 17.29 6.53 3.62
CA ASN A 28 17.15 7.91 3.15
C ASN A 28 15.93 8.06 2.20
N PRO A 29 14.81 8.64 2.65
CA PRO A 29 13.60 8.79 1.82
C PRO A 29 13.78 9.75 0.64
N LYS A 30 14.81 10.61 0.65
CA LYS A 30 15.13 11.49 -0.49
C LYS A 30 15.89 10.76 -1.60
N ARG A 31 16.56 9.64 -1.28
CA ARG A 31 17.38 8.89 -2.23
C ARG A 31 16.71 7.60 -2.70
N VAL A 32 15.90 6.99 -1.84
CA VAL A 32 15.26 5.71 -2.12
C VAL A 32 13.74 5.88 -2.10
N GLN A 33 13.08 5.29 -3.09
CA GLN A 33 11.61 5.33 -3.18
C GLN A 33 10.98 4.34 -2.19
N PHE A 34 9.75 4.63 -1.76
CA PHE A 34 8.99 3.77 -0.85
C PHE A 34 8.90 2.31 -1.33
N GLY A 35 8.67 2.09 -2.63
CA GLY A 35 8.59 0.73 -3.19
C GLY A 35 9.88 -0.07 -3.02
N THR A 36 11.04 0.59 -3.16
CA THR A 36 12.35 -0.06 -2.95
C THR A 36 12.56 -0.42 -1.48
N ARG A 37 12.15 0.46 -0.54
CA ARG A 37 12.16 0.14 0.89
C ARG A 37 11.26 -1.03 1.23
N LEU A 38 10.03 -1.05 0.72
CA LEU A 38 9.07 -2.14 0.96
C LEU A 38 9.60 -3.47 0.41
N LYS A 39 10.19 -3.46 -0.80
CA LYS A 39 10.85 -4.62 -1.41
C LYS A 39 12.01 -5.15 -0.56
N LYS A 40 12.77 -4.26 0.09
CA LYS A 40 13.84 -4.65 1.02
C LYS A 40 13.29 -5.16 2.36
N LEU A 41 12.20 -4.57 2.85
CA LEU A 41 11.58 -4.96 4.13
C LEU A 41 10.98 -6.37 4.05
N ARG A 42 10.35 -6.74 2.93
CA ARG A 42 9.69 -8.05 2.75
C ARG A 42 10.57 -9.26 3.14
N PRO A 43 11.76 -9.49 2.56
CA PRO A 43 12.59 -10.63 2.95
C PRO A 43 13.09 -10.54 4.40
N LEU A 44 13.26 -9.33 4.95
CA LEU A 44 13.65 -9.15 6.35
C LEU A 44 12.52 -9.54 7.31
N LEU A 45 11.27 -9.22 6.98
CA LEU A 45 10.10 -9.68 7.75
C LEU A 45 10.00 -11.21 7.75
N GLN A 46 10.20 -11.83 6.58
CA GLN A 46 10.17 -13.29 6.47
C GLN A 46 11.26 -13.92 7.34
N GLN A 47 12.48 -13.40 7.30
CA GLN A 47 13.58 -13.89 8.14
C GLN A 47 13.34 -13.61 9.64
N TYR A 48 12.84 -12.43 9.99
CA TYR A 48 12.61 -12.03 11.38
C TYR A 48 11.52 -12.87 12.05
N PHE A 49 10.42 -13.14 11.33
CA PHE A 49 9.31 -13.95 11.82
C PHE A 49 9.39 -15.42 11.40
N GLU A 50 10.55 -15.91 10.96
CA GLU A 50 10.71 -17.30 10.50
C GLU A 50 10.28 -18.31 11.58
N SER A 51 10.66 -18.06 12.83
CA SER A 51 10.32 -18.92 13.97
C SER A 51 8.85 -18.87 14.39
N ALA A 52 8.07 -17.91 13.89
CA ALA A 52 6.63 -17.83 14.14
C ALA A 52 5.81 -18.80 13.25
N GLY A 53 6.45 -19.49 12.30
CA GLY A 53 5.86 -20.55 11.49
C GLY A 53 5.15 -20.06 10.22
N ALA A 54 4.66 -21.01 9.44
CA ALA A 54 4.13 -20.77 8.08
C ALA A 54 2.96 -19.78 8.03
N THR A 55 2.07 -19.78 9.03
CA THR A 55 0.95 -18.83 9.10
C THR A 55 1.44 -17.39 9.18
N ALA A 56 2.44 -17.11 10.00
CA ALA A 56 3.01 -15.76 10.10
C ALA A 56 3.65 -15.33 8.78
N GLN A 57 4.38 -16.22 8.13
CA GLN A 57 5.03 -15.95 6.84
C GLN A 57 4.01 -15.58 5.76
N ASP A 58 2.90 -16.31 5.69
CA ASP A 58 1.80 -16.05 4.76
C ASP A 58 1.10 -14.71 5.07
N GLU A 59 0.72 -14.46 6.33
CA GLU A 59 0.07 -13.21 6.74
C GLU A 59 0.96 -11.98 6.45
N PHE A 60 2.26 -12.04 6.73
CA PHE A 60 3.20 -10.96 6.38
C PHE A 60 3.40 -10.82 4.87
N SER A 61 3.36 -11.92 4.11
CA SER A 61 3.44 -11.87 2.65
C SER A 61 2.21 -11.20 2.03
N GLN A 62 1.01 -11.54 2.51
CA GLN A 62 -0.25 -10.93 2.10
C GLN A 62 -0.29 -9.44 2.49
N TRP A 63 0.22 -9.09 3.68
CA TRP A 63 0.36 -7.70 4.07
C TRP A 63 1.29 -6.92 3.12
N CYS A 64 2.45 -7.48 2.78
CA CYS A 64 3.38 -6.84 1.82
C CYS A 64 2.72 -6.64 0.45
N HIS A 65 1.96 -7.64 -0.03
CA HIS A 65 1.23 -7.53 -1.30
C HIS A 65 0.24 -6.36 -1.28
N ARG A 66 -0.60 -6.28 -0.23
CA ARG A 66 -1.57 -5.19 -0.09
C ARG A 66 -0.90 -3.81 0.07
N ALA A 67 0.26 -3.76 0.71
CA ALA A 67 1.07 -2.54 0.78
C ALA A 67 1.63 -2.10 -0.59
N GLU A 68 1.98 -3.04 -1.47
CA GLU A 68 2.37 -2.75 -2.86
C GLU A 68 1.19 -2.26 -3.70
N GLU A 69 0.00 -2.86 -3.54
CA GLU A 69 -1.23 -2.42 -4.19
C GLU A 69 -1.62 -0.99 -3.77
N ALA A 70 -1.59 -0.69 -2.46
CA ALA A 70 -1.84 0.65 -1.94
C ALA A 70 -0.83 1.69 -2.47
N ARG A 71 0.44 1.29 -2.63
CA ARG A 71 1.44 2.15 -3.29
C ARG A 71 1.09 2.42 -4.74
N ALA A 72 0.74 1.39 -5.49
CA ALA A 72 0.39 1.49 -6.91
C ALA A 72 -0.81 2.43 -7.09
N MET A 73 -1.89 2.17 -6.34
CA MET A 73 -3.09 3.01 -6.31
C MET A 73 -2.78 4.47 -6.01
N ARG A 74 -1.98 4.76 -4.97
CA ARG A 74 -1.58 6.14 -4.66
C ARG A 74 -0.79 6.78 -5.80
N ASN A 75 0.10 6.03 -6.45
CA ASN A 75 0.85 6.55 -7.58
C ASN A 75 -0.06 6.88 -8.75
N ASP A 76 -1.03 6.02 -9.04
CA ASP A 76 -2.05 6.29 -10.06
C ASP A 76 -2.82 7.57 -9.71
N TYR A 77 -3.30 7.71 -8.48
CA TYR A 77 -4.02 8.90 -8.03
C TYR A 77 -3.22 10.21 -8.10
N VAL A 78 -1.92 10.15 -7.86
CA VAL A 78 -1.05 11.34 -7.90
C VAL A 78 -0.66 11.73 -9.32
N HIS A 79 -0.53 10.77 -10.22
CA HIS A 79 -0.06 10.99 -11.59
C HIS A 79 -1.18 10.99 -12.64
N GLY A 80 -2.37 10.51 -12.28
CA GLY A 80 -3.56 10.52 -13.11
C GLY A 80 -4.24 11.87 -13.20
N ARG A 81 -5.36 11.90 -13.94
CA ARG A 81 -6.23 13.08 -14.04
C ARG A 81 -7.53 12.82 -13.29
N TRP A 82 -7.88 13.78 -12.46
CA TRP A 82 -9.19 13.84 -11.80
C TRP A 82 -10.12 14.70 -12.65
N GLY A 83 -11.25 14.14 -13.04
CA GLY A 83 -12.36 14.84 -13.68
C GLY A 83 -13.30 15.41 -12.61
N VAL A 84 -13.83 16.61 -12.88
CA VAL A 84 -14.88 17.24 -12.06
C VAL A 84 -16.15 16.37 -12.14
N PRO A 85 -16.91 16.18 -11.04
CA PRO A 85 -18.14 15.39 -11.07
C PRO A 85 -19.17 15.98 -12.05
N ALA A 86 -19.24 15.40 -13.25
CA ALA A 86 -20.28 15.72 -14.24
C ALA A 86 -21.25 14.55 -14.44
N LYS A 87 -20.91 13.36 -13.91
CA LYS A 87 -21.71 12.14 -14.04
C LYS A 87 -22.45 11.85 -12.74
N ARG A 88 -23.74 11.55 -12.85
CA ARG A 88 -24.61 11.17 -11.74
C ARG A 88 -24.83 9.67 -11.74
N GLN A 89 -24.97 9.09 -10.56
CA GLN A 89 -25.45 7.72 -10.44
C GLN A 89 -26.94 7.67 -10.79
N PHE A 90 -27.36 6.62 -11.50
CA PHE A 90 -28.77 6.37 -11.83
C PHE A 90 -29.22 5.08 -11.15
N ASN A 91 -30.47 5.04 -10.69
CA ASN A 91 -31.08 3.81 -10.18
C ASN A 91 -31.50 2.86 -11.32
N SER A 92 -31.99 1.66 -10.98
CA SER A 92 -32.47 0.65 -11.94
C SER A 92 -33.63 1.13 -12.83
N GLU A 93 -34.27 2.23 -12.45
CA GLU A 93 -35.40 2.84 -13.15
C GLU A 93 -34.99 4.05 -14.00
N GLY A 94 -33.69 4.38 -14.04
CA GLY A 94 -33.16 5.47 -14.85
C GLY A 94 -33.27 6.87 -14.24
N TYR A 95 -33.64 6.98 -12.95
CA TYR A 95 -33.65 8.26 -12.23
C TYR A 95 -32.28 8.55 -11.62
N ALA A 96 -31.83 9.81 -11.75
CA ALA A 96 -30.61 10.25 -11.08
C ALA A 96 -30.79 10.17 -9.57
N VAL A 97 -29.88 9.50 -8.88
CA VAL A 97 -29.88 9.42 -7.42
C VAL A 97 -29.38 10.76 -6.88
N GLU A 98 -30.24 11.46 -6.14
CA GLU A 98 -29.96 12.80 -5.65
C GLU A 98 -28.79 12.78 -4.65
N GLY A 99 -27.79 13.65 -4.83
CA GLY A 99 -26.59 13.71 -3.97
C GLY A 99 -25.45 12.76 -4.34
N HIS A 100 -25.64 11.82 -5.26
CA HIS A 100 -24.61 10.83 -5.65
C HIS A 100 -23.86 11.25 -6.91
N TRP A 101 -22.90 12.15 -6.72
CA TRP A 101 -21.97 12.57 -7.75
C TRP A 101 -20.82 11.57 -7.89
N LEU A 102 -20.48 11.20 -9.13
CA LEU A 102 -19.34 10.34 -9.42
C LEU A 102 -18.09 11.17 -9.68
N LEU A 103 -16.98 10.76 -9.05
CA LEU A 103 -15.64 11.20 -9.39
C LEU A 103 -15.18 10.46 -10.64
N GLY A 104 -14.74 11.20 -11.65
CA GLY A 104 -14.01 10.64 -12.78
C GLY A 104 -12.53 10.58 -12.47
N PHE A 105 -11.90 9.43 -12.61
CA PHE A 105 -10.46 9.27 -12.49
C PHE A 105 -9.90 8.58 -13.72
N VAL A 106 -8.82 9.12 -14.26
CA VAL A 106 -8.11 8.57 -15.41
C VAL A 106 -6.67 8.28 -15.00
N PRO A 107 -6.25 7.00 -14.91
CA PRO A 107 -4.85 6.67 -14.69
C PRO A 107 -4.05 7.09 -15.91
N LEU A 108 -3.05 7.94 -15.71
CA LEU A 108 -2.13 8.33 -16.77
C LEU A 108 -0.83 7.56 -16.62
N HIS A 109 -0.63 6.61 -17.52
CA HIS A 109 0.68 5.99 -17.71
C HIS A 109 1.44 6.77 -18.80
N TRP A 110 2.76 6.85 -18.63
CA TRP A 110 3.63 7.64 -19.50
C TRP A 110 3.81 7.04 -20.91
N ASP A 111 3.49 5.75 -21.06
CA ASP A 111 3.47 5.06 -22.34
C ASP A 111 2.01 4.86 -22.80
N LEU A 112 1.60 5.68 -23.77
CA LEU A 112 0.28 5.62 -24.43
C LEU A 112 0.36 4.86 -25.77
N SER A 113 1.52 4.30 -26.11
CA SER A 113 1.66 3.56 -27.37
C SER A 113 0.89 2.23 -27.29
N GLY A 114 -0.17 2.12 -28.09
CA GLY A 114 -0.99 0.91 -28.19
C GLY A 114 -2.18 0.81 -27.23
N GLN A 115 -2.42 1.80 -26.37
CA GLN A 115 -3.68 1.88 -25.61
C GLN A 115 -4.72 2.66 -26.42
N SER A 116 -5.64 1.92 -27.06
CA SER A 116 -6.75 2.50 -27.82
C SER A 116 -7.89 3.05 -26.96
N ASP A 117 -7.93 2.74 -25.66
CA ASP A 117 -8.91 3.29 -24.71
C ASP A 117 -8.26 3.58 -23.36
N ILE A 118 -8.13 4.86 -23.04
CA ILE A 118 -7.86 5.31 -21.68
C ILE A 118 -9.16 5.12 -20.89
N GLN A 119 -9.21 4.10 -20.03
CA GLN A 119 -10.40 3.80 -19.24
C GLN A 119 -10.56 4.78 -18.08
N GLU A 120 -11.64 5.56 -18.11
CA GLU A 120 -12.08 6.36 -16.98
C GLU A 120 -12.70 5.45 -15.91
N LYS A 121 -12.11 5.45 -14.70
CA LYS A 121 -12.71 4.86 -13.51
C LYS A 121 -13.68 5.87 -12.93
N LEU A 122 -14.97 5.51 -12.88
CA LEU A 122 -15.97 6.24 -12.12
C LEU A 122 -16.06 5.64 -10.73
N MET A 123 -16.03 6.47 -9.70
CA MET A 123 -16.22 6.03 -8.32
C MET A 123 -16.98 7.06 -7.52
N THR A 124 -17.65 6.64 -6.45
CA THR A 124 -18.26 7.59 -5.50
C THR A 124 -17.20 8.21 -4.58
N MET A 125 -17.56 9.30 -3.89
CA MET A 125 -16.70 9.85 -2.84
C MET A 125 -16.47 8.85 -1.70
N GLU A 126 -17.46 8.01 -1.39
CA GLU A 126 -17.36 6.95 -0.39
C GLU A 126 -16.39 5.85 -0.81
N GLU A 127 -16.42 5.43 -2.07
CA GLU A 127 -15.46 4.46 -2.61
C GLU A 127 -14.03 5.01 -2.57
N PHE A 128 -13.85 6.28 -2.96
CA PHE A 128 -12.56 6.95 -2.85
C PHE A 128 -12.09 7.06 -1.39
N ALA A 129 -12.98 7.43 -0.46
CA ALA A 129 -12.66 7.48 0.96
C ALA A 129 -12.29 6.09 1.49
N ALA A 130 -12.98 5.04 1.08
CA ALA A 130 -12.67 3.67 1.46
C ALA A 130 -11.29 3.22 0.95
N ASP A 131 -10.90 3.62 -0.26
CA ASP A 131 -9.57 3.38 -0.83
C ASP A 131 -8.47 4.08 0.00
N VAL A 132 -8.72 5.32 0.46
CA VAL A 132 -7.80 6.05 1.36
C VAL A 132 -7.74 5.37 2.74
N ASP A 133 -8.88 5.03 3.33
CA ASP A 133 -8.97 4.36 4.63
C ASP A 133 -8.31 2.98 4.62
N ALA A 134 -8.40 2.24 3.50
CA ALA A 134 -7.69 0.97 3.33
C ALA A 134 -6.16 1.16 3.46
N CYS A 135 -5.61 2.24 2.90
CA CYS A 135 -4.19 2.55 3.04
C CYS A 135 -3.78 2.82 4.49
N GLU A 136 -4.64 3.47 5.28
CA GLU A 136 -4.36 3.73 6.70
C GLU A 136 -4.49 2.47 7.55
N ARG A 137 -5.47 1.62 7.26
CA ARG A 137 -5.66 0.33 7.94
C ARG A 137 -4.47 -0.60 7.81
N LEU A 138 -3.75 -0.58 6.68
CA LEU A 138 -2.52 -1.38 6.50
C LEU A 138 -1.46 -1.13 7.59
N LEU A 139 -1.39 0.10 8.13
CA LEU A 139 -0.48 0.40 9.22
C LEU A 139 -0.91 -0.26 10.54
N GLN A 140 -2.21 -0.24 10.81
CA GLN A 140 -2.77 -0.87 12.01
C GLN A 140 -2.65 -2.38 11.94
N GLU A 141 -2.89 -2.96 10.76
CA GLU A 141 -2.72 -4.39 10.51
C GLU A 141 -1.28 -4.84 10.71
N TYR A 142 -0.29 -4.09 10.21
CA TYR A 142 1.11 -4.42 10.45
C TYR A 142 1.44 -4.50 11.94
N ARG A 143 0.94 -3.52 12.73
CA ARG A 143 1.15 -3.51 14.18
C ARG A 143 0.49 -4.72 14.82
N ALA A 144 -0.76 -5.00 14.48
CA ALA A 144 -1.47 -6.16 15.00
C ALA A 144 -0.78 -7.51 14.66
N LEU A 145 -0.24 -7.64 13.44
CA LEU A 145 0.54 -8.81 13.03
C LEU A 145 1.85 -8.91 13.83
N SER A 146 2.54 -7.79 14.00
CA SER A 146 3.79 -7.72 14.76
C SER A 146 3.56 -8.13 16.21
N ASP A 147 2.60 -7.50 16.89
CA ASP A 147 2.26 -7.79 18.29
C ASP A 147 1.86 -9.26 18.51
N ARG A 148 1.14 -9.84 17.53
CA ARG A 148 0.70 -11.24 17.57
C ARG A 148 1.86 -12.22 17.51
N TYR A 149 2.85 -11.94 16.65
CA TYR A 149 3.92 -12.89 16.34
C TYR A 149 5.26 -12.59 16.99
N GLU A 150 5.47 -11.39 17.54
CA GLU A 150 6.73 -10.97 18.17
C GLU A 150 7.18 -11.92 19.29
N ARG A 151 6.23 -12.43 20.10
CA ARG A 151 6.51 -13.42 21.16
C ARG A 151 7.13 -14.74 20.69
N PHE A 152 7.03 -15.06 19.40
CA PHE A 152 7.58 -16.28 18.81
C PHE A 152 8.92 -16.04 18.12
N VAL A 153 9.39 -14.79 18.07
CA VAL A 153 10.65 -14.44 17.41
C VAL A 153 11.82 -14.92 18.26
N VAL A 154 12.64 -15.78 17.67
CA VAL A 154 13.90 -16.24 18.28
C VAL A 154 15.04 -15.67 17.45
N LEU A 155 15.66 -14.60 17.95
CA LEU A 155 16.87 -14.05 17.36
C LEU A 155 18.03 -14.99 17.66
N ARG A 156 18.37 -15.87 16.71
CA ARG A 156 19.54 -16.74 16.87
C ARG A 156 20.80 -15.87 16.91
N PRO A 157 21.63 -15.96 17.96
CA PRO A 157 22.96 -15.38 17.91
C PRO A 157 23.74 -16.11 16.82
N ARG A 158 24.23 -15.36 15.82
CA ARG A 158 25.31 -15.81 14.95
C ARG A 158 26.61 -15.82 15.73
#